data_AF-A0A0B1T4L2-F1
#
_entry.id   AF-A0A0B1T4L2-F1
#
_cell.length_a   1.000
_cell.length_b   1.000
_cell.length_c   1.000
_cell.angle_alpha   90.00
_cell.angle_beta   90.00
_cell.angle_gamma   90.00
#
_symmetry.space_group_name_H-M   'P 1'
#
loop_
_entity.id
_entity.type
_entity.pdbx_description
1 polymer ?
#
loop_
_entity_poly.entity_id
_entity_poly.type
_entity_poly.pdbx_seq_one_letter_code
_entity_poly.pdbx_strand_id
1 'polypeptide(L)'
;MAPDAFITEFCKFTEECLGAVKDDSELLEIINTLDASDSFDSLTGSSLVDHLVGRLGRDGVSKWIQTADKRWSLRHVAAAFGQWNSEAKIEALKNLLERSKSEEIQYTVGNCIDSLFKMKVRAGELVSVSLVDGGEEVLKKVAKSLLGKDVAKSALKKMAGSPIYESVLPVFWLCLKLWSKIASTDEMTKDYESNAAELENIVKNGEKGLKVLLDQLLALLSQSQKYHRTVICYVYVNLLSHIKEEHVNHILETLLMDDEELVDEDDSEEKSEDDEDEAMEEAEEEEESEGSDMEERLEGALGKAAVKRKADATDEEESNVSDVDDAEMFAMDDRLAAAFKAMAPKRENKVAAHMATAFRLKLADLLLFTLSSQNTPMTVKVHMIIPLLKLAKVQLKEDSEGLNSRKTISLLNIIARLKKAHLPDDEVVDLLDQLIKEGAGLSNPTLVSAVASLSSFI
;
A
#
# COMPACT_ATOMS: atom_id res chain seq x y z
N MET A 1 14.34 21.21 -29.97
CA MET A 1 13.11 21.10 -29.14
C MET A 1 12.71 19.65 -29.18
N ALA A 2 12.58 19.00 -28.02
CA ALA A 2 12.19 17.60 -27.95
C ALA A 2 10.74 17.42 -28.45
N PRO A 3 10.40 16.29 -29.09
CA PRO A 3 9.05 16.00 -29.59
C PRO A 3 7.94 16.21 -28.54
N ASP A 4 8.22 15.88 -27.29
CA ASP A 4 7.25 15.91 -26.17
C ASP A 4 6.77 17.34 -25.82
N ALA A 5 7.60 18.35 -26.10
CA ALA A 5 7.23 19.74 -25.85
C ALA A 5 6.09 20.21 -26.77
N PHE A 6 6.06 19.74 -28.02
CA PHE A 6 5.01 20.09 -28.97
C PHE A 6 3.68 19.40 -28.66
N ILE A 7 3.72 18.14 -28.20
CA ILE A 7 2.52 17.40 -27.79
C ILE A 7 1.88 18.07 -26.57
N THR A 8 2.70 18.42 -25.57
CA THR A 8 2.23 19.13 -24.37
C THR A 8 1.59 20.48 -24.72
N GLU A 9 2.23 21.28 -25.58
CA GLU A 9 1.72 22.58 -26.01
C GLU A 9 0.42 22.44 -26.82
N PHE A 10 0.32 21.44 -27.69
CA PHE A 10 -0.90 21.12 -28.43
C PHE A 10 -2.06 20.72 -27.49
N CYS A 11 -1.80 19.84 -26.52
CA CYS A 11 -2.82 19.41 -25.57
C CYS A 11 -3.34 20.58 -24.73
N LYS A 12 -2.44 21.45 -24.27
CA LYS A 12 -2.81 22.67 -23.55
C LYS A 12 -3.63 23.64 -24.41
N PHE A 13 -3.20 23.88 -25.65
CA PHE A 13 -3.95 24.72 -26.60
C PHE A 13 -5.34 24.13 -26.88
N THR A 14 -5.44 22.81 -27.02
CA THR A 14 -6.70 22.10 -27.22
C THR A 14 -7.60 22.26 -26.01
N GLU A 15 -7.07 22.08 -24.80
CA GLU A 15 -7.81 22.28 -23.56
C GLU A 15 -8.34 23.73 -23.44
N GLU A 16 -7.52 24.72 -23.75
CA GLU A 16 -7.91 26.14 -23.77
C GLU A 16 -9.03 26.41 -24.78
N CYS A 17 -8.92 25.89 -26.01
CA CYS A 17 -9.95 25.99 -27.03
C CYS A 17 -11.27 25.32 -26.58
N LEU A 18 -11.17 24.15 -25.96
CA LEU A 18 -12.31 23.40 -25.47
C LEU A 18 -12.90 23.97 -24.17
N GLY A 19 -12.23 24.91 -23.51
CA GLY A 19 -12.72 25.56 -22.28
C GLY A 19 -14.06 26.29 -22.46
N ALA A 20 -14.41 26.68 -23.69
CA ALA A 20 -15.69 27.30 -24.02
C ALA A 20 -16.86 26.30 -24.08
N VAL A 21 -16.60 25.01 -24.29
CA VAL A 21 -17.63 23.96 -24.40
C VAL A 21 -18.17 23.64 -23.01
N LYS A 22 -19.45 23.93 -22.78
CA LYS A 22 -20.11 23.67 -21.48
C LYS A 22 -21.20 22.62 -21.54
N ASP A 23 -21.60 22.23 -22.74
CA ASP A 23 -22.62 21.21 -22.92
C ASP A 23 -21.99 19.82 -22.77
N ASP A 24 -22.59 18.99 -21.91
CA ASP A 24 -22.12 17.62 -21.66
C ASP A 24 -22.17 16.76 -22.94
N SER A 25 -23.11 17.01 -23.85
CA SER A 25 -23.26 16.18 -25.06
C SER A 25 -22.17 16.49 -26.08
N GLU A 26 -21.84 17.77 -26.25
CA GLU A 26 -20.69 18.20 -27.07
C GLU A 26 -19.36 17.69 -26.48
N LEU A 27 -19.18 17.77 -25.15
CA LEU A 27 -17.98 17.23 -24.49
C LEU A 27 -17.87 15.72 -24.69
N LEU A 28 -18.96 14.98 -24.53
CA LEU A 28 -18.96 13.53 -24.74
C LEU A 28 -18.64 13.14 -26.18
N GLU A 29 -19.11 13.89 -27.18
CA GLU A 29 -18.75 13.63 -28.58
C GLU A 29 -17.24 13.78 -28.80
N ILE A 30 -16.64 14.81 -28.21
CA ILE A 30 -15.19 15.05 -28.27
C ILE A 30 -14.42 13.95 -27.55
N ILE A 31 -14.81 13.62 -26.31
CA ILE A 31 -14.17 12.57 -25.51
C ILE A 31 -14.23 11.24 -26.27
N ASN A 32 -15.41 10.85 -26.77
CA ASN A 32 -15.57 9.61 -27.55
C ASN A 32 -14.74 9.61 -28.84
N THR A 33 -14.52 10.77 -29.45
CA THR A 33 -13.67 10.90 -30.65
C THR A 33 -12.20 10.74 -30.32
N LEU A 34 -11.75 11.34 -29.20
CA LEU A 34 -10.37 11.22 -28.73
C LEU A 34 -10.06 9.81 -28.23
N ASP A 35 -11.01 9.15 -27.57
CA ASP A 35 -10.85 7.84 -26.91
C ASP A 35 -11.44 6.66 -27.74
N ALA A 36 -11.63 6.87 -29.05
CA ALA A 36 -12.36 5.95 -29.92
C ALA A 36 -11.66 4.59 -30.11
N SER A 37 -10.34 4.60 -30.37
CA SER A 37 -9.56 3.40 -30.69
C SER A 37 -8.67 2.98 -29.52
N ASP A 38 -7.81 3.90 -29.08
CA ASP A 38 -6.85 3.75 -27.99
C ASP A 38 -6.95 4.96 -27.05
N SER A 39 -6.42 4.81 -25.83
CA SER A 39 -6.32 5.92 -24.87
C SER A 39 -5.44 7.05 -25.41
N PHE A 40 -6.05 8.18 -25.76
CA PHE A 40 -5.33 9.37 -26.23
C PHE A 40 -4.27 9.83 -25.23
N ASP A 41 -4.63 9.83 -23.94
CA ASP A 41 -3.74 10.24 -22.85
C ASP A 41 -2.53 9.30 -22.76
N SER A 42 -2.73 7.98 -22.91
CA SER A 42 -1.62 7.02 -22.94
C SER A 42 -0.73 7.17 -24.17
N LEU A 43 -1.31 7.52 -25.33
CA LEU A 43 -0.53 7.74 -26.56
C LEU A 43 0.30 9.03 -26.53
N THR A 44 -0.17 10.03 -25.79
CA THR A 44 0.42 11.37 -25.78
C THR A 44 1.20 11.70 -24.52
N GLY A 45 1.07 10.90 -23.46
CA GLY A 45 1.56 11.24 -22.12
C GLY A 45 0.89 12.48 -21.53
N SER A 46 -0.28 12.87 -22.04
CA SER A 46 -1.06 14.01 -21.55
C SER A 46 -2.22 13.55 -20.66
N SER A 47 -2.90 14.49 -20.01
CA SER A 47 -4.09 14.28 -19.18
C SER A 47 -5.33 14.96 -19.77
N LEU A 48 -5.37 15.13 -21.10
CA LEU A 48 -6.40 15.91 -21.76
C LEU A 48 -7.77 15.25 -21.61
N VAL A 49 -7.88 13.95 -21.85
CA VAL A 49 -9.15 13.23 -21.70
C VAL A 49 -9.59 13.23 -20.25
N ASP A 50 -8.69 13.03 -19.29
CA ASP A 50 -8.97 13.16 -17.86
C ASP A 50 -9.57 14.52 -17.50
N HIS A 51 -8.98 15.62 -18.00
CA HIS A 51 -9.49 16.98 -17.76
C HIS A 51 -10.88 17.20 -18.40
N LEU A 52 -11.12 16.66 -19.60
CA LEU A 52 -12.41 16.77 -20.27
C LEU A 52 -13.50 15.97 -19.54
N VAL A 53 -13.19 14.74 -19.12
CA VAL A 53 -14.09 13.89 -18.33
C VAL A 53 -14.38 14.53 -16.96
N GLY A 54 -13.38 15.15 -16.33
CA GLY A 54 -13.51 15.90 -15.07
C GLY A 54 -14.46 17.10 -15.12
N ARG A 55 -14.77 17.60 -16.31
CA ARG A 55 -15.70 18.72 -16.53
C ARG A 55 -17.17 18.30 -16.68
N LEU A 56 -17.43 17.01 -16.87
CA LEU A 56 -18.79 16.51 -17.09
C LEU A 56 -19.70 16.81 -15.89
N GLY A 57 -20.90 17.28 -16.18
CA GLY A 57 -21.99 17.39 -15.22
C GLY A 57 -22.56 16.02 -14.85
N ARG A 58 -23.56 16.02 -13.96
CA ARG A 58 -24.23 14.79 -13.50
C ARG A 58 -24.73 13.92 -14.66
N ASP A 59 -25.39 14.54 -15.63
CA ASP A 59 -26.03 13.82 -16.73
C ASP A 59 -24.99 13.33 -17.75
N GLY A 60 -23.93 14.12 -18.00
CA GLY A 60 -22.77 13.71 -18.79
C GLY A 60 -22.05 12.50 -18.18
N VAL A 61 -21.78 12.53 -16.87
CA VAL A 61 -21.18 11.41 -16.13
C VAL A 61 -22.02 10.14 -16.21
N SER A 62 -23.35 10.26 -16.05
CA SER A 62 -24.26 9.12 -16.18
C SER A 62 -24.15 8.47 -17.57
N LYS A 63 -24.16 9.28 -18.64
CA LYS A 63 -24.02 8.79 -20.02
C LYS A 63 -22.64 8.16 -20.26
N TRP A 64 -21.57 8.81 -19.79
CA TRP A 64 -20.20 8.32 -19.96
C TRP A 64 -20.01 6.93 -19.34
N ILE A 65 -20.46 6.73 -18.11
CA ILE A 65 -20.26 5.46 -17.39
C ILE A 65 -21.03 4.30 -18.03
N GLN A 66 -22.16 4.58 -18.68
CA GLN A 66 -22.91 3.57 -19.44
C GLN A 66 -22.14 3.07 -20.66
N THR A 67 -21.25 3.89 -21.24
CA THR A 67 -20.47 3.54 -22.43
C THR A 67 -19.01 3.22 -22.12
N ALA A 68 -18.53 3.47 -20.91
CA ALA A 68 -17.15 3.18 -20.48
C ALA A 68 -16.94 1.67 -20.24
N ASP A 69 -16.85 0.88 -21.29
CA ASP A 69 -16.63 -0.57 -21.25
C ASP A 69 -15.15 -0.97 -21.28
N LYS A 70 -14.27 -0.10 -21.79
CA LYS A 70 -12.84 -0.35 -21.88
C LYS A 70 -12.10 -0.08 -20.57
N ARG A 71 -11.01 -0.82 -20.33
CA ARG A 71 -10.17 -0.71 -19.13
C ARG A 71 -9.66 0.72 -18.90
N TRP A 72 -9.21 1.40 -19.94
CA TRP A 72 -8.69 2.76 -19.81
C TRP A 72 -9.79 3.82 -19.61
N SER A 73 -10.99 3.63 -20.17
CA SER A 73 -12.11 4.53 -19.93
C SER A 73 -12.55 4.50 -18.45
N LEU A 74 -12.38 3.37 -17.76
CA LEU A 74 -12.55 3.27 -16.31
C LEU A 74 -11.43 4.00 -15.52
N ARG A 75 -10.19 3.99 -16.02
CA ARG A 75 -9.10 4.79 -15.42
C ARG A 75 -9.42 6.29 -15.47
N HIS A 76 -9.96 6.77 -16.59
CA HIS A 76 -10.41 8.16 -16.72
C HIS A 76 -11.50 8.52 -15.69
N VAL A 77 -12.40 7.58 -15.35
CA VAL A 77 -13.38 7.80 -14.29
C VAL A 77 -12.72 8.01 -12.94
N ALA A 78 -11.74 7.17 -12.57
CA ALA A 78 -11.02 7.31 -11.31
C ALA A 78 -10.23 8.63 -11.22
N ALA A 79 -9.54 9.01 -12.30
CA ALA A 79 -8.78 10.25 -12.38
C ALA A 79 -9.67 11.50 -12.30
N ALA A 80 -10.81 11.50 -13.01
CA ALA A 80 -11.75 12.60 -13.03
C ALA A 80 -12.59 12.72 -11.75
N PHE A 81 -12.78 11.64 -11.00
CA PHE A 81 -13.73 11.58 -9.88
C PHE A 81 -13.52 12.70 -8.87
N GLY A 82 -12.28 13.01 -8.52
CA GLY A 82 -11.94 14.07 -7.56
C GLY A 82 -12.48 15.45 -7.94
N GLN A 83 -12.54 15.75 -9.25
CA GLN A 83 -12.92 17.04 -9.82
C GLN A 83 -14.44 17.25 -9.87
N TRP A 84 -15.20 16.15 -9.88
CA TRP A 84 -16.65 16.21 -9.94
C TRP A 84 -17.29 16.79 -8.68
N ASN A 85 -18.43 17.47 -8.88
CA ASN A 85 -19.28 17.88 -7.77
C ASN A 85 -19.97 16.66 -7.11
N SER A 86 -20.57 16.87 -5.94
CA SER A 86 -21.16 15.77 -5.17
C SER A 86 -22.25 14.99 -5.92
N GLU A 87 -23.09 15.65 -6.71
CA GLU A 87 -24.18 14.98 -7.44
C GLU A 87 -23.65 14.10 -8.58
N ALA A 88 -22.62 14.56 -9.30
CA ALA A 88 -21.92 13.75 -10.30
C ALA A 88 -21.16 12.57 -9.67
N LYS A 89 -20.48 12.77 -8.53
CA LYS A 89 -19.84 11.68 -7.76
C LYS A 89 -20.83 10.59 -7.33
N ILE A 90 -22.01 10.99 -6.86
CA ILE A 90 -23.07 10.06 -6.45
C ILE A 90 -23.59 9.28 -7.65
N GLU A 91 -23.86 9.98 -8.76
CA GLU A 91 -24.33 9.35 -9.99
C GLU A 91 -23.30 8.35 -10.52
N ALA A 92 -22.02 8.72 -10.50
CA ALA A 92 -20.94 7.84 -10.91
C ALA A 92 -20.88 6.55 -10.12
N LEU A 93 -20.79 6.66 -8.79
CA LEU A 93 -20.72 5.49 -7.91
C LEU A 93 -21.96 4.59 -8.07
N LYS A 94 -23.16 5.17 -8.19
CA LYS A 94 -24.39 4.38 -8.40
C LYS A 94 -24.33 3.55 -9.68
N ASN A 95 -23.99 4.19 -10.81
CA ASN A 95 -23.94 3.50 -12.09
C ASN A 95 -22.83 2.43 -12.11
N LEU A 96 -21.66 2.70 -11.51
CA LEU A 96 -20.59 1.72 -11.39
C LEU A 96 -20.98 0.52 -10.49
N LEU A 97 -21.67 0.78 -9.38
CA LEU A 97 -22.10 -0.25 -8.42
C LEU A 97 -23.23 -1.14 -8.94
N GLU A 98 -23.91 -0.75 -10.01
CA GLU A 98 -24.93 -1.56 -10.70
C GLU A 98 -24.34 -2.49 -11.77
N ARG A 99 -23.06 -2.31 -12.14
CA ARG A 99 -22.39 -3.16 -13.13
C ARG A 99 -22.06 -4.53 -12.55
N SER A 100 -21.83 -5.48 -13.45
CA SER A 100 -21.30 -6.79 -13.08
C SER A 100 -19.97 -6.65 -12.36
N LYS A 101 -19.77 -7.43 -11.29
CA LYS A 101 -18.51 -7.50 -10.55
C LYS A 101 -17.36 -7.90 -11.49
N SER A 102 -16.28 -7.14 -11.46
CA SER A 102 -14.99 -7.45 -12.09
C SER A 102 -13.88 -6.76 -11.30
N GLU A 103 -12.64 -7.17 -11.50
CA GLU A 103 -11.50 -6.53 -10.84
C GLU A 103 -11.38 -5.06 -11.23
N GLU A 104 -11.60 -4.71 -12.50
CA GLU A 104 -11.53 -3.33 -12.98
C GLU A 104 -12.60 -2.45 -12.32
N ILE A 105 -13.83 -2.95 -12.18
CA ILE A 105 -14.90 -2.24 -11.45
C ILE A 105 -14.54 -2.10 -9.98
N GLN A 106 -13.98 -3.16 -9.37
CA GLN A 106 -13.52 -3.13 -7.98
C GLN A 106 -12.45 -2.06 -7.75
N TYR A 107 -11.40 -2.03 -8.57
CA TYR A 107 -10.35 -1.02 -8.47
C TYR A 107 -10.87 0.39 -8.78
N THR A 108 -11.72 0.55 -9.80
CA THR A 108 -12.27 1.86 -10.17
C THR A 108 -13.11 2.45 -9.04
N VAL A 109 -14.04 1.68 -8.49
CA VAL A 109 -14.89 2.13 -7.37
C VAL A 109 -14.05 2.31 -6.11
N GLY A 110 -13.08 1.42 -5.85
CA GLY A 110 -12.11 1.54 -4.77
C GLY A 110 -11.37 2.87 -4.81
N ASN A 111 -10.78 3.22 -5.96
CA ASN A 111 -10.05 4.47 -6.16
C ASN A 111 -10.97 5.70 -6.09
N CYS A 112 -12.21 5.61 -6.58
CA CYS A 112 -13.20 6.67 -6.39
C CYS A 112 -13.49 6.92 -4.91
N ILE A 113 -13.66 5.85 -4.11
CA ILE A 113 -13.86 5.95 -2.65
C ILE A 113 -12.61 6.50 -1.97
N ASP A 114 -11.42 6.04 -2.34
CA ASP A 114 -10.14 6.50 -1.80
C ASP A 114 -9.95 8.02 -2.00
N SER A 115 -10.28 8.53 -3.19
CA SER A 115 -10.19 9.95 -3.52
C SER A 115 -11.16 10.86 -2.72
N LEU A 116 -12.12 10.28 -1.98
CA LEU A 116 -12.96 11.02 -1.03
C LEU A 116 -12.22 11.36 0.26
N PHE A 117 -11.00 10.86 0.45
CA PHE A 117 -10.18 11.12 1.62
C PHE A 117 -8.99 12.03 1.25
N LYS A 118 -8.60 12.87 2.18
CA LYS A 118 -7.38 13.69 2.11
C LYS A 118 -6.50 13.37 3.31
N MET A 119 -5.24 13.09 3.02
CA MET A 119 -4.22 12.78 4.02
C MET A 119 -3.13 13.86 3.98
N LYS A 120 -2.69 14.29 5.16
CA LYS A 120 -1.51 15.16 5.33
C LYS A 120 -0.65 14.59 6.44
N VAL A 121 0.63 14.39 6.13
CA VAL A 121 1.61 13.83 7.07
C VAL A 121 2.84 14.72 7.07
N ARG A 122 3.28 15.10 8.26
CA ARG A 122 4.59 15.70 8.53
C ARG A 122 5.19 14.92 9.70
N ALA A 123 6.22 14.15 9.41
CA ALA A 123 6.81 13.20 10.34
C ALA A 123 7.17 13.87 11.68
N GLY A 124 6.63 13.34 12.78
CA GLY A 124 6.85 13.86 14.13
C GLY A 124 6.10 15.14 14.50
N GLU A 125 5.36 15.76 13.56
CA GLU A 125 4.71 17.06 13.76
C GLU A 125 3.19 17.02 13.59
N LEU A 126 2.72 16.39 12.52
CA LEU A 126 1.31 16.37 12.15
C LEU A 126 0.96 15.09 11.40
N VAL A 127 -0.16 14.49 11.76
CA VAL A 127 -0.91 13.63 10.86
C VAL A 127 -2.38 14.03 10.92
N SER A 128 -3.00 14.14 9.75
CA SER A 128 -4.44 14.34 9.65
C SER A 128 -4.97 13.59 8.45
N VAL A 129 -6.02 12.80 8.67
CA VAL A 129 -6.77 12.15 7.60
C VAL A 129 -8.23 12.51 7.78
N SER A 130 -8.87 13.01 6.72
CA SER A 130 -10.24 13.51 6.76
C SER A 130 -10.92 13.30 5.42
N LEU A 131 -12.25 13.40 5.39
CA LEU A 131 -12.97 13.41 4.13
C LEU A 131 -12.80 14.77 3.40
N VAL A 132 -12.84 14.73 2.07
CA VAL A 132 -13.01 15.93 1.25
C VAL A 132 -14.39 16.53 1.48
N ASP A 133 -14.55 17.80 1.16
CA ASP A 133 -15.81 18.52 1.40
C ASP A 133 -16.96 17.82 0.64
N GLY A 134 -18.01 17.44 1.38
CA GLY A 134 -19.15 16.69 0.84
C GLY A 134 -18.93 15.18 0.65
N GLY A 135 -17.73 14.64 0.89
CA GLY A 135 -17.41 13.22 0.70
C GLY A 135 -18.27 12.28 1.57
N GLU A 136 -18.55 12.66 2.81
CA GLU A 136 -19.43 11.88 3.69
C GLU A 136 -20.86 11.78 3.14
N GLU A 137 -21.37 12.88 2.58
CA GLU A 137 -22.72 12.91 2.01
C GLU A 137 -22.82 12.10 0.71
N VAL A 138 -21.74 12.06 -0.08
CA VAL A 138 -21.62 11.15 -1.23
C VAL A 138 -21.78 9.70 -0.77
N LEU A 139 -20.94 9.25 0.19
CA LEU A 139 -21.00 7.89 0.73
C LEU A 139 -22.38 7.54 1.29
N LYS A 140 -22.96 8.44 2.10
CA LYS A 140 -24.30 8.26 2.68
C LYS A 140 -25.40 8.16 1.63
N LYS A 141 -25.39 9.01 0.61
CA LYS A 141 -26.44 9.01 -0.44
C LYS A 141 -26.33 7.77 -1.33
N VAL A 142 -25.12 7.34 -1.68
CA VAL A 142 -24.88 6.10 -2.44
C VAL A 142 -25.35 4.89 -1.64
N ALA A 143 -24.92 4.75 -0.38
CA ALA A 143 -25.33 3.62 0.46
C ALA A 143 -26.85 3.58 0.72
N LYS A 144 -27.52 4.72 0.92
CA LYS A 144 -28.99 4.77 1.05
C LYS A 144 -29.70 4.29 -0.22
N SER A 145 -29.13 4.55 -1.39
CA SER A 145 -29.67 4.10 -2.67
C SER A 145 -29.57 2.58 -2.82
N LEU A 146 -28.44 2.00 -2.40
CA LEU A 146 -28.14 0.58 -2.58
C LEU A 146 -28.72 -0.32 -1.50
N LEU A 147 -28.67 0.11 -0.24
CA LEU A 147 -29.07 -0.70 0.92
C LEU A 147 -30.51 -0.39 1.39
N GLY A 148 -31.10 0.68 0.88
CA GLY A 148 -32.35 1.25 1.38
C GLY A 148 -32.12 2.27 2.50
N LYS A 149 -32.93 3.33 2.47
CA LYS A 149 -32.79 4.50 3.35
C LYS A 149 -32.87 4.16 4.84
N ASP A 150 -33.80 3.29 5.23
CA ASP A 150 -34.04 2.96 6.63
C ASP A 150 -32.97 2.02 7.19
N VAL A 151 -32.50 1.06 6.37
CA VAL A 151 -31.40 0.16 6.72
C VAL A 151 -30.12 0.95 6.97
N ALA A 152 -29.74 1.81 6.01
CA ALA A 152 -28.56 2.67 6.15
C ALA A 152 -28.67 3.60 7.36
N LYS A 153 -29.82 4.26 7.56
CA LYS A 153 -30.02 5.17 8.71
C LYS A 153 -29.93 4.45 10.05
N SER A 154 -30.51 3.25 10.15
CA SER A 154 -30.45 2.41 11.35
C SER A 154 -29.01 2.00 11.66
N ALA A 155 -28.27 1.50 10.67
CA ALA A 155 -26.89 1.10 10.83
C ALA A 155 -25.98 2.27 11.25
N LEU A 156 -26.07 3.42 10.58
CA LEU A 156 -25.26 4.60 10.93
C LEU A 156 -25.55 5.08 12.37
N LYS A 157 -26.81 5.01 12.82
CA LYS A 157 -27.15 5.33 14.21
C LYS A 157 -26.51 4.35 15.20
N LYS A 158 -26.46 3.06 14.87
CA LYS A 158 -25.77 2.06 15.70
C LYS A 158 -24.27 2.33 15.74
N MET A 159 -23.64 2.60 14.59
CA MET A 159 -22.21 2.92 14.49
C MET A 159 -21.85 4.16 15.31
N ALA A 160 -22.75 5.14 15.34
CA ALA A 160 -22.62 6.36 16.14
C ALA A 160 -22.97 6.18 17.64
N GLY A 161 -23.18 4.94 18.11
CA GLY A 161 -23.66 4.63 19.46
C GLY A 161 -22.61 4.74 20.57
N SER A 162 -21.34 4.99 20.23
CA SER A 162 -20.24 5.13 21.18
C SER A 162 -19.50 6.46 20.96
N PRO A 163 -19.23 7.25 22.01
CA PRO A 163 -18.46 8.50 21.90
C PRO A 163 -17.05 8.33 21.33
N ILE A 164 -16.46 7.14 21.45
CA ILE A 164 -15.12 6.83 20.91
C ILE A 164 -15.17 6.76 19.38
N TYR A 165 -16.28 6.27 18.83
CA TYR A 165 -16.39 5.84 17.44
C TYR A 165 -17.34 6.71 16.61
N GLU A 166 -18.03 7.68 17.23
CA GLU A 166 -19.22 8.33 16.67
C GLU A 166 -19.00 9.02 15.33
N SER A 167 -17.79 9.54 15.09
CA SER A 167 -17.40 10.22 13.86
C SER A 167 -16.70 9.32 12.85
N VAL A 168 -16.24 8.13 13.25
CA VAL A 168 -15.30 7.31 12.47
C VAL A 168 -15.96 6.06 11.91
N LEU A 169 -16.60 5.25 12.77
CA LEU A 169 -17.19 3.97 12.34
C LEU A 169 -18.38 4.10 11.38
N PRO A 170 -19.21 5.17 11.41
CA PRO A 170 -20.22 5.34 10.36
C PRO A 170 -19.61 5.42 8.96
N VAL A 171 -18.47 6.11 8.80
CA VAL A 171 -17.76 6.22 7.52
C VAL A 171 -17.14 4.88 7.13
N PHE A 172 -16.44 4.23 8.06
CA PHE A 172 -15.81 2.93 7.79
C PHE A 172 -16.84 1.86 7.40
N TRP A 173 -17.98 1.82 8.10
CA TRP A 173 -19.09 0.93 7.76
C TRP A 173 -19.62 1.17 6.34
N LEU A 174 -19.72 2.44 5.91
CA LEU A 174 -20.14 2.77 4.54
C LEU A 174 -19.12 2.22 3.53
N CYS A 175 -17.82 2.43 3.75
CA CYS A 175 -16.76 1.89 2.88
C CYS A 175 -16.85 0.37 2.77
N LEU A 176 -16.92 -0.36 3.89
CA LEU A 176 -17.05 -1.82 3.89
C LEU A 176 -18.29 -2.29 3.11
N LYS A 177 -19.44 -1.63 3.27
CA LYS A 177 -20.67 -1.98 2.54
C LYS A 177 -20.62 -1.66 1.05
N LEU A 178 -19.86 -0.65 0.64
CA LEU A 178 -19.66 -0.38 -0.78
C LEU A 178 -18.65 -1.37 -1.38
N TRP A 179 -17.57 -1.68 -0.67
CA TRP A 179 -16.59 -2.70 -1.07
C TRP A 179 -17.23 -4.08 -1.21
N SER A 180 -18.16 -4.47 -0.33
CA SER A 180 -18.87 -5.74 -0.47
C SER A 180 -19.72 -5.85 -1.73
N LYS A 181 -20.11 -4.73 -2.35
CA LYS A 181 -20.86 -4.73 -3.61
C LYS A 181 -19.98 -4.90 -4.84
N ILE A 182 -18.73 -4.48 -4.76
CA ILE A 182 -17.78 -4.51 -5.89
C ILE A 182 -16.77 -5.64 -5.81
N ALA A 183 -16.65 -6.31 -4.67
CA ALA A 183 -15.69 -7.38 -4.47
C ALA A 183 -15.79 -8.42 -5.60
N SER A 184 -14.65 -8.72 -6.23
CA SER A 184 -14.55 -9.64 -7.37
C SER A 184 -14.96 -11.07 -7.02
N THR A 185 -14.75 -11.48 -5.76
CA THR A 185 -15.10 -12.81 -5.27
C THR A 185 -16.21 -12.77 -4.20
N ASP A 186 -16.91 -13.89 -4.06
CA ASP A 186 -17.94 -14.07 -3.03
C ASP A 186 -17.33 -14.18 -1.62
N GLU A 187 -16.09 -14.62 -1.51
CA GLU A 187 -15.33 -14.68 -0.25
C GLU A 187 -15.04 -13.28 0.27
N MET A 188 -14.39 -12.43 -0.54
CA MET A 188 -14.16 -11.02 -0.21
C MET A 188 -15.48 -10.29 0.11
N THR A 189 -16.56 -10.61 -0.62
CA THR A 189 -17.90 -10.06 -0.33
C THR A 189 -18.33 -10.39 1.11
N LYS A 190 -18.19 -11.65 1.52
CA LYS A 190 -18.54 -12.10 2.88
C LYS A 190 -17.63 -11.48 3.92
N ASP A 191 -16.35 -11.30 3.63
CA ASP A 191 -15.40 -10.72 4.57
C ASP A 191 -15.74 -9.26 4.86
N TYR A 192 -16.00 -8.45 3.84
CA TYR A 192 -16.47 -7.08 4.05
C TYR A 192 -17.81 -7.03 4.79
N GLU A 193 -18.73 -7.95 4.49
CA GLU A 193 -20.02 -8.00 5.18
C GLU A 193 -19.91 -8.39 6.65
N SER A 194 -19.04 -9.37 6.94
CA SER A 194 -18.68 -9.83 8.28
C SER A 194 -18.00 -8.71 9.07
N ASN A 195 -17.00 -8.06 8.48
CA ASN A 195 -16.31 -6.93 9.08
C ASN A 195 -17.29 -5.80 9.42
N ALA A 196 -18.19 -5.46 8.50
CA ALA A 196 -19.21 -4.44 8.73
C ALA A 196 -20.23 -4.82 9.81
N ALA A 197 -20.52 -6.12 10.00
CA ALA A 197 -21.40 -6.60 11.06
C ALA A 197 -20.71 -6.55 12.43
N GLU A 198 -19.43 -6.92 12.49
CA GLU A 198 -18.63 -6.92 13.73
C GLU A 198 -18.42 -5.51 14.30
N LEU A 199 -18.49 -4.47 13.47
CA LEU A 199 -18.50 -3.08 13.95
C LEU A 199 -19.62 -2.81 14.99
N GLU A 200 -20.76 -3.50 14.91
CA GLU A 200 -21.81 -3.37 15.94
C GLU A 200 -21.34 -3.90 17.31
N ASN A 201 -20.53 -4.95 17.33
CA ASN A 201 -19.97 -5.52 18.54
C ASN A 201 -18.83 -4.64 19.09
N ILE A 202 -17.98 -4.13 18.22
CA ILE A 202 -16.92 -3.15 18.56
C ILE A 202 -17.54 -1.93 19.27
N VAL A 203 -18.61 -1.36 18.71
CA VAL A 203 -19.30 -0.22 19.33
C VAL A 203 -19.83 -0.55 20.71
N LYS A 204 -20.48 -1.70 20.89
CA LYS A 204 -21.01 -2.14 22.20
C LYS A 204 -19.91 -2.37 23.23
N ASN A 205 -18.73 -2.82 22.79
CA ASN A 205 -17.60 -3.12 23.66
C ASN A 205 -16.77 -1.87 24.03
N GLY A 206 -17.06 -0.70 23.45
CA GLY A 206 -16.40 0.56 23.78
C GLY A 206 -14.88 0.48 23.58
N GLU A 207 -14.11 0.90 24.59
CA GLU A 207 -12.63 0.84 24.54
C GLU A 207 -12.10 -0.58 24.30
N LYS A 208 -12.76 -1.62 24.84
CA LYS A 208 -12.33 -3.01 24.65
C LYS A 208 -12.50 -3.49 23.21
N GLY A 209 -13.38 -2.84 22.45
CA GLY A 209 -13.57 -3.11 21.02
C GLY A 209 -12.41 -2.61 20.16
N LEU A 210 -11.54 -1.74 20.68
CA LEU A 210 -10.48 -1.11 19.89
C LEU A 210 -9.43 -2.11 19.41
N LYS A 211 -9.09 -3.11 20.23
CA LYS A 211 -8.19 -4.20 19.80
C LYS A 211 -8.77 -5.00 18.64
N VAL A 212 -10.05 -5.38 18.73
CA VAL A 212 -10.75 -6.12 17.66
C VAL A 212 -10.84 -5.27 16.38
N LEU A 213 -11.11 -3.97 16.52
CA LEU A 213 -11.08 -3.05 15.39
C LEU A 213 -9.68 -2.99 14.78
N LEU A 214 -8.63 -2.93 15.60
CA LEU A 214 -7.25 -2.92 15.12
C LEU A 214 -6.94 -4.20 14.32
N ASP A 215 -7.33 -5.38 14.81
CA ASP A 215 -7.20 -6.64 14.07
C ASP A 215 -7.84 -6.56 12.68
N GLN A 216 -9.05 -6.00 12.58
CA GLN A 216 -9.73 -5.80 11.30
C GLN A 216 -8.98 -4.83 10.37
N LEU A 217 -8.41 -3.75 10.93
CA LEU A 217 -7.62 -2.79 10.15
C LEU A 217 -6.32 -3.42 9.65
N LEU A 218 -5.66 -4.25 10.46
CA LEU A 218 -4.44 -4.95 10.07
C LEU A 218 -4.73 -5.99 8.98
N ALA A 219 -5.81 -6.76 9.12
CA ALA A 219 -6.23 -7.73 8.11
C ALA A 219 -6.61 -7.08 6.77
N LEU A 220 -7.22 -5.90 6.77
CA LEU A 220 -7.49 -5.19 5.51
C LEU A 220 -6.24 -4.52 4.91
N LEU A 221 -5.24 -4.18 5.73
CA LEU A 221 -3.95 -3.64 5.27
C LEU A 221 -3.02 -4.72 4.70
N SER A 222 -3.11 -5.97 5.17
CA SER A 222 -2.31 -7.08 4.62
C SER A 222 -2.71 -7.37 3.18
N GLN A 223 -3.98 -7.19 2.84
CA GLN A 223 -4.51 -7.40 1.50
C GLN A 223 -3.85 -6.51 0.41
N SER A 224 -3.86 -7.01 -0.82
CA SER A 224 -3.27 -6.39 -2.01
C SER A 224 -4.02 -5.14 -2.52
N GLN A 225 -5.25 -4.89 -2.05
CA GLN A 225 -6.05 -3.77 -2.55
C GLN A 225 -5.59 -2.42 -1.98
N LYS A 226 -4.86 -1.66 -2.82
CA LYS A 226 -4.29 -0.34 -2.48
C LYS A 226 -5.32 0.65 -1.90
N TYR A 227 -6.56 0.64 -2.39
CA TYR A 227 -7.63 1.56 -1.95
C TYR A 227 -8.12 1.35 -0.51
N HIS A 228 -7.71 0.28 0.17
CA HIS A 228 -7.97 0.12 1.61
C HIS A 228 -7.17 1.10 2.47
N ARG A 229 -5.95 1.42 2.02
CA ARG A 229 -4.93 2.09 2.83
C ARG A 229 -5.45 3.39 3.42
N THR A 230 -5.94 4.33 2.61
CA THR A 230 -6.33 5.66 3.11
C THR A 230 -7.53 5.60 4.05
N VAL A 231 -8.48 4.70 3.80
CA VAL A 231 -9.65 4.51 4.68
C VAL A 231 -9.21 3.93 6.02
N ILE A 232 -8.26 2.99 6.04
CA ILE A 232 -7.71 2.45 7.29
C ILE A 232 -6.92 3.52 8.04
N CYS A 233 -6.09 4.29 7.34
CA CYS A 233 -5.41 5.45 7.90
C CYS A 233 -6.41 6.46 8.49
N TYR A 234 -7.54 6.71 7.82
CA TYR A 234 -8.62 7.55 8.34
C TYR A 234 -9.15 7.01 9.68
N VAL A 235 -9.46 5.72 9.77
CA VAL A 235 -9.97 5.12 11.01
C VAL A 235 -8.92 5.22 12.11
N TYR A 236 -7.70 4.77 11.83
CA TYR A 236 -6.63 4.73 12.82
C TYR A 236 -6.29 6.13 13.36
N VAL A 237 -6.07 7.11 12.47
CA VAL A 237 -5.67 8.48 12.84
C VAL A 237 -6.73 9.17 13.69
N ASN A 238 -8.01 8.97 13.38
CA ASN A 238 -9.11 9.56 14.15
C ASN A 238 -9.35 8.87 15.51
N LEU A 239 -8.70 7.72 15.75
CA LEU A 239 -8.75 6.99 17.02
C LEU A 239 -7.48 7.12 17.87
N LEU A 240 -6.48 7.89 17.43
CA LEU A 240 -5.20 8.04 18.12
C LEU A 240 -5.29 8.57 19.56
N SER A 241 -6.33 9.34 19.90
CA SER A 241 -6.58 9.77 21.29
C SER A 241 -6.99 8.65 22.24
N HIS A 242 -7.41 7.51 21.69
CA HIS A 242 -7.86 6.33 22.45
C HIS A 242 -6.85 5.17 22.39
N ILE A 243 -5.80 5.30 21.58
CA ILE A 243 -4.72 4.32 21.50
C ILE A 243 -3.94 4.30 22.83
N LYS A 244 -3.66 3.08 23.30
CA LYS A 244 -2.87 2.76 24.50
C LYS A 244 -1.66 1.91 24.11
N GLU A 245 -0.73 1.74 25.03
CA GLU A 245 0.48 0.91 24.83
C GLU A 245 0.17 -0.49 24.32
N GLU A 246 -0.85 -1.16 24.86
CA GLU A 246 -1.27 -2.50 24.41
C GLU A 246 -1.63 -2.56 22.91
N HIS A 247 -2.19 -1.48 22.35
CA HIS A 247 -2.57 -1.40 20.94
C HIS A 247 -1.34 -1.20 20.05
N VAL A 248 -0.38 -0.40 20.50
CA VAL A 248 0.86 -0.19 19.75
C VAL A 248 1.75 -1.44 19.80
N ASN A 249 1.81 -2.09 20.97
CA ASN A 249 2.49 -3.37 21.12
C ASN A 249 1.89 -4.44 20.21
N HIS A 250 0.55 -4.46 20.05
CA HIS A 250 -0.10 -5.35 19.09
C HIS A 250 0.40 -5.17 17.66
N ILE A 251 0.54 -3.92 17.17
CA ILE A 251 1.11 -3.63 15.84
C ILE A 251 2.58 -4.08 15.75
N LEU A 252 3.36 -3.87 16.81
CA LEU A 252 4.76 -4.26 16.90
C LEU A 252 4.95 -5.78 16.94
N GLU A 253 4.05 -6.50 17.60
CA GLU A 253 4.00 -7.97 17.61
C GLU A 253 3.73 -8.48 16.19
N THR A 254 2.78 -7.89 15.46
CA THR A 254 2.55 -8.22 14.04
C THR A 254 3.78 -7.94 13.16
N LEU A 255 4.49 -6.83 13.40
CA LEU A 255 5.73 -6.52 12.67
C LEU A 255 6.86 -7.56 12.87
N LEU A 256 6.81 -8.32 13.96
CA LEU A 256 7.77 -9.36 14.32
C LEU A 256 7.37 -10.77 13.86
N MET A 257 6.19 -10.95 13.27
CA MET A 257 5.76 -12.23 12.72
C MET A 257 6.59 -12.59 11.48
N ASP A 258 6.77 -13.88 11.25
CA ASP A 258 7.50 -14.42 10.10
C ASP A 258 6.73 -14.17 8.80
N ASP A 259 7.41 -14.16 7.65
CA ASP A 259 6.80 -13.84 6.35
C ASP A 259 5.60 -14.74 6.03
N GLU A 260 5.67 -16.03 6.34
CA GLU A 260 4.61 -17.01 6.12
C GLU A 260 3.35 -16.73 6.94
N GLU A 261 3.48 -16.11 8.12
CA GLU A 261 2.33 -15.76 8.96
C GLU A 261 1.69 -14.42 8.53
N LEU A 262 2.38 -13.63 7.71
CA LEU A 262 1.94 -12.31 7.25
C LEU A 262 1.27 -12.32 5.88
N VAL A 263 1.43 -13.39 5.10
CA VAL A 263 0.82 -13.54 3.78
C VAL A 263 -0.34 -14.54 3.84
N ASP A 264 -1.51 -14.13 3.36
CA ASP A 264 -2.60 -15.06 3.10
C ASP A 264 -2.33 -15.81 1.79
N GLU A 265 -2.50 -17.14 1.79
CA GLU A 265 -2.25 -18.01 0.63
C GLU A 265 -3.06 -17.58 -0.62
N ASP A 266 -4.22 -16.93 -0.43
CA ASP A 266 -5.16 -16.58 -1.51
C ASP A 266 -4.81 -15.27 -2.25
N ASP A 267 -3.92 -14.43 -1.69
CA ASP A 267 -3.45 -13.18 -2.33
C ASP A 267 -2.17 -13.42 -3.16
N SER A 268 -1.66 -14.66 -3.19
CA SER A 268 -0.39 -15.05 -3.83
C SER A 268 -0.50 -15.40 -5.32
N GLU A 269 -1.71 -15.46 -5.89
CA GLU A 269 -1.90 -15.68 -7.33
C GLU A 269 -1.63 -14.40 -8.14
N GLU A 270 -0.48 -14.40 -8.83
CA GLU A 270 -0.09 -13.54 -9.97
C GLU A 270 -0.81 -12.19 -10.13
N LYS A 271 -0.47 -11.20 -9.29
CA LYS A 271 -0.68 -9.77 -9.61
C LYS A 271 0.63 -9.10 -10.00
N SER A 272 1.19 -9.57 -11.12
CA SER A 272 2.21 -8.87 -11.90
C SER A 272 1.50 -7.97 -12.90
N GLU A 273 1.10 -6.78 -12.46
CA GLU A 273 0.94 -5.66 -13.39
C GLU A 273 1.67 -4.44 -12.82
N ASP A 274 2.72 -4.10 -13.55
CA ASP A 274 3.45 -2.85 -13.59
C ASP A 274 2.48 -1.65 -13.50
N ASP A 275 2.44 -1.03 -12.33
CA ASP A 275 1.98 0.34 -12.12
C ASP A 275 2.96 0.91 -11.07
N GLU A 276 4.17 1.20 -11.57
CA GLU A 276 5.03 2.26 -11.03
C GLU A 276 4.20 3.53 -10.90
N ASP A 277 3.78 3.86 -9.68
CA ASP A 277 3.79 5.25 -9.23
C ASP A 277 3.49 5.33 -7.72
N GLU A 278 4.35 6.10 -7.06
CA GLU A 278 4.33 6.52 -5.65
C GLU A 278 4.83 5.53 -4.58
N ALA A 279 6.11 5.16 -4.71
CA ALA A 279 7.01 5.09 -3.55
C ALA A 279 8.11 6.14 -3.75
N MET A 280 8.31 7.01 -2.75
CA MET A 280 9.36 8.03 -2.74
C MET A 280 10.70 7.47 -3.23
N GLU A 281 11.32 8.20 -4.15
CA GLU A 281 12.67 8.03 -4.68
C GLU A 281 13.70 7.62 -3.60
N GLU A 282 14.44 6.56 -3.92
CA GLU A 282 15.88 6.32 -3.72
C GLU A 282 16.15 4.83 -3.38
N ALA A 283 16.38 4.03 -4.43
CA ALA A 283 17.29 2.90 -4.40
C ALA A 283 17.55 2.47 -5.85
N GLU A 284 18.57 3.08 -6.47
CA GLU A 284 19.25 2.45 -7.60
C GLU A 284 19.96 1.17 -7.13
N GLU A 285 19.87 0.16 -8.00
CA GLU A 285 20.74 -1.00 -8.24
C GLU A 285 21.70 -1.47 -7.14
N GLU A 286 21.63 -2.76 -6.80
CA GLU A 286 22.82 -3.63 -6.72
C GLU A 286 22.39 -5.10 -6.60
N GLU A 287 22.41 -5.82 -7.73
CA GLU A 287 22.63 -7.28 -7.73
C GLU A 287 24.14 -7.50 -7.73
N GLU A 288 24.72 -8.01 -6.64
CA GLU A 288 25.93 -8.85 -6.68
C GLU A 288 26.33 -9.34 -5.27
N SER A 289 26.00 -10.60 -4.93
CA SER A 289 26.81 -11.44 -4.01
C SER A 289 26.29 -12.89 -3.92
N GLU A 290 26.32 -13.64 -5.02
CA GLU A 290 26.17 -15.12 -4.96
C GLU A 290 27.23 -15.87 -5.80
N GLY A 291 28.40 -15.25 -6.05
CA GLY A 291 29.42 -15.82 -6.94
C GLY A 291 30.08 -17.12 -6.46
N SER A 292 30.04 -17.44 -5.15
CA SER A 292 30.83 -18.56 -4.60
C SER A 292 30.13 -19.92 -4.63
N ASP A 293 28.81 -20.00 -4.46
CA ASP A 293 28.04 -21.27 -4.50
C ASP A 293 27.63 -21.63 -5.95
N MET A 294 27.68 -20.63 -6.83
CA MET A 294 27.39 -20.72 -8.25
C MET A 294 28.46 -21.52 -9.01
N GLU A 295 29.73 -21.31 -8.67
CA GLU A 295 30.86 -21.90 -9.40
C GLU A 295 30.98 -23.41 -9.15
N GLU A 296 30.82 -23.89 -7.91
CA GLU A 296 30.87 -25.33 -7.58
C GLU A 296 29.72 -26.14 -8.22
N ARG A 297 28.53 -25.54 -8.35
CA ARG A 297 27.35 -26.20 -8.95
C ARG A 297 27.37 -26.19 -10.47
N LEU A 298 27.88 -25.12 -11.09
CA LEU A 298 28.17 -25.06 -12.53
C LEU A 298 29.26 -26.06 -12.91
N GLU A 299 30.32 -26.20 -12.11
CA GLU A 299 31.34 -27.24 -12.31
C GLU A 299 30.74 -28.65 -12.21
N GLY A 300 29.81 -28.88 -11.28
CA GLY A 300 29.06 -30.13 -11.17
C GLY A 300 28.18 -30.44 -12.40
N ALA A 301 27.52 -29.44 -12.97
CA ALA A 301 26.63 -29.59 -14.13
C ALA A 301 27.40 -29.78 -15.46
N LEU A 302 28.55 -29.11 -15.60
CA LEU A 302 29.43 -29.17 -16.79
C LEU A 302 30.36 -30.39 -16.81
N GLY A 303 30.54 -31.08 -15.68
CA GLY A 303 31.28 -32.33 -15.59
C GLY A 303 32.69 -32.25 -16.18
N LYS A 304 33.04 -33.14 -17.13
CA LYS A 304 34.37 -33.20 -17.74
C LYS A 304 34.67 -32.05 -18.72
N ALA A 305 33.66 -31.29 -19.13
CA ALA A 305 33.80 -30.15 -20.03
C ALA A 305 34.10 -28.83 -19.29
N ALA A 306 34.05 -28.82 -17.95
CA ALA A 306 34.43 -27.67 -17.15
C ALA A 306 35.92 -27.35 -17.35
N VAL A 307 36.22 -26.20 -17.98
CA VAL A 307 37.59 -25.72 -18.17
C VAL A 307 38.17 -25.34 -16.81
N LYS A 308 38.96 -26.23 -16.20
CA LYS A 308 39.74 -25.90 -15.02
C LYS A 308 40.82 -24.89 -15.39
N ARG A 309 40.56 -23.60 -15.14
CA ARG A 309 41.64 -22.60 -15.12
C ARG A 309 42.49 -22.83 -13.88
N LYS A 310 43.50 -23.69 -13.98
CA LYS A 310 44.63 -23.62 -13.05
C LYS A 310 45.46 -22.39 -13.44
N ALA A 311 45.59 -21.46 -12.50
CA ALA A 311 46.62 -20.44 -12.55
C ALA A 311 47.98 -21.16 -12.61
N ASP A 312 48.74 -20.90 -13.67
CA ASP A 312 50.12 -21.32 -13.88
C ASP A 312 50.33 -22.70 -14.56
N ALA A 313 50.09 -22.76 -15.87
CA ALA A 313 50.88 -23.53 -16.86
C ALA A 313 50.45 -23.16 -18.29
N THR A 314 51.35 -22.54 -19.05
CA THR A 314 51.30 -22.51 -20.51
C THR A 314 51.62 -23.91 -21.04
N ASP A 315 50.60 -24.63 -21.51
CA ASP A 315 50.79 -25.75 -22.44
C ASP A 315 49.60 -25.78 -23.41
N GLU A 316 49.90 -25.56 -24.68
CA GLU A 316 48.96 -25.60 -25.80
C GLU A 316 48.68 -27.07 -26.15
N GLU A 317 47.74 -27.69 -25.45
CA GLU A 317 47.11 -28.93 -25.90
C GLU A 317 45.64 -28.61 -26.18
N GLU A 318 45.31 -28.38 -27.46
CA GLU A 318 43.95 -28.31 -27.97
C GLU A 318 43.21 -29.58 -27.58
N SER A 319 42.36 -29.51 -26.55
CA SER A 319 41.43 -30.59 -26.25
C SER A 319 40.44 -30.68 -27.42
N ASN A 320 40.57 -31.71 -28.24
CA ASN A 320 39.68 -32.05 -29.35
C ASN A 320 38.21 -32.05 -28.88
N VAL A 321 37.46 -31.00 -29.23
CA VAL A 321 35.99 -30.87 -29.01
C VAL A 321 35.21 -31.64 -30.09
N SER A 322 35.84 -32.56 -30.82
CA SER A 322 35.26 -33.18 -32.02
C SER A 322 34.45 -34.47 -31.78
N ASP A 323 34.24 -34.90 -30.53
CA ASP A 323 33.48 -36.13 -30.21
C ASP A 323 32.37 -35.89 -29.17
N VAL A 324 31.67 -34.76 -29.22
CA VAL A 324 30.40 -34.60 -28.47
C VAL A 324 29.27 -34.89 -29.46
N ASP A 325 28.49 -35.94 -29.21
CA ASP A 325 27.33 -36.25 -30.04
C ASP A 325 26.17 -35.26 -29.78
N ASP A 326 25.29 -35.06 -30.78
CA ASP A 326 24.18 -34.10 -30.65
C ASP A 326 23.27 -34.41 -29.45
N ALA A 327 23.13 -35.69 -29.07
CA ALA A 327 22.31 -36.09 -27.92
C ALA A 327 22.95 -35.71 -26.59
N GLU A 328 24.27 -35.75 -26.50
CA GLU A 328 25.07 -35.29 -25.36
C GLU A 328 25.03 -33.77 -25.24
N MET A 329 25.00 -33.04 -26.37
CA MET A 329 24.78 -31.59 -26.40
C MET A 329 23.41 -31.18 -25.85
N PHE A 330 22.33 -31.84 -26.29
CA PHE A 330 20.98 -31.60 -25.74
C PHE A 330 20.89 -31.97 -24.25
N ALA A 331 21.52 -33.09 -23.84
CA ALA A 331 21.53 -33.50 -22.45
C ALA A 331 22.32 -32.54 -21.54
N MET A 332 23.32 -31.83 -22.07
CA MET A 332 24.03 -30.77 -21.35
C MET A 332 23.16 -29.51 -21.19
N ASP A 333 22.46 -29.09 -22.25
CA ASP A 333 21.52 -27.96 -22.19
C ASP A 333 20.38 -28.22 -21.19
N ASP A 334 19.81 -29.43 -21.18
CA ASP A 334 18.78 -29.82 -20.21
C ASP A 334 19.29 -29.81 -18.76
N ARG A 335 20.55 -30.22 -18.54
CA ARG A 335 21.19 -30.17 -17.21
C ARG A 335 21.50 -28.76 -16.77
N LEU A 336 21.97 -27.90 -17.67
CA LEU A 336 22.17 -26.47 -17.42
C LEU A 336 20.84 -25.80 -17.10
N ALA A 337 19.80 -26.02 -17.90
CA ALA A 337 18.46 -25.50 -17.66
C ALA A 337 17.88 -25.99 -16.32
N ALA A 338 18.08 -27.26 -15.96
CA ALA A 338 17.67 -27.79 -14.65
C ALA A 338 18.46 -27.17 -13.50
N ALA A 339 19.76 -26.92 -13.68
CA ALA A 339 20.61 -26.24 -12.70
C ALA A 339 20.17 -24.78 -12.52
N PHE A 340 19.93 -24.04 -13.61
CA PHE A 340 19.38 -22.68 -13.56
C PHE A 340 17.99 -22.63 -12.93
N LYS A 341 17.13 -23.62 -13.22
CA LYS A 341 15.78 -23.72 -12.64
C LYS A 341 15.79 -24.09 -11.15
N ALA A 342 16.81 -24.83 -10.71
CA ALA A 342 17.05 -25.14 -9.29
C ALA A 342 17.74 -24.00 -8.53
N MET A 343 18.48 -23.13 -9.23
CA MET A 343 19.09 -21.91 -8.67
C MET A 343 18.11 -20.74 -8.61
N ALA A 344 17.06 -20.73 -9.42
CA ALA A 344 16.02 -19.73 -9.32
C ALA A 344 15.35 -19.83 -7.94
N PRO A 345 15.33 -18.76 -7.11
CA PRO A 345 14.53 -18.76 -5.89
C PRO A 345 13.10 -19.14 -6.29
N LYS A 346 12.48 -20.06 -5.54
CA LYS A 346 11.08 -20.45 -5.78
C LYS A 346 10.28 -19.15 -5.84
N ARG A 347 9.73 -18.83 -7.01
CA ARG A 347 9.08 -17.52 -7.27
C ARG A 347 8.02 -17.20 -6.21
N GLU A 348 7.30 -18.23 -5.74
CA GLU A 348 6.32 -18.15 -4.65
C GLU A 348 6.92 -17.57 -3.35
N ASN A 349 8.11 -17.99 -2.94
CA ASN A 349 8.77 -17.47 -1.73
C ASN A 349 9.19 -16.01 -1.88
N LYS A 350 9.56 -15.57 -3.09
CA LYS A 350 9.96 -14.17 -3.34
C LYS A 350 8.74 -13.23 -3.34
N VAL A 351 7.61 -13.69 -3.88
CA VAL A 351 6.34 -12.94 -3.85
C VAL A 351 5.84 -12.79 -2.41
N ALA A 352 5.85 -13.87 -1.63
CA ALA A 352 5.46 -13.85 -0.22
C ALA A 352 6.32 -12.86 0.60
N ALA A 353 7.65 -12.94 0.47
CA ALA A 353 8.56 -12.03 1.16
C ALA A 353 8.35 -10.55 0.75
N HIS A 354 8.06 -10.30 -0.53
CA HIS A 354 7.74 -8.97 -1.02
C HIS A 354 6.41 -8.44 -0.43
N MET A 355 5.36 -9.26 -0.40
CA MET A 355 4.07 -8.92 0.21
C MET A 355 4.21 -8.66 1.72
N ALA A 356 4.92 -9.52 2.43
CA ALA A 356 5.22 -9.34 3.86
C ALA A 356 5.98 -8.03 4.11
N THR A 357 6.99 -7.72 3.29
CA THR A 357 7.72 -6.45 3.36
C THR A 357 6.80 -5.25 3.11
N ALA A 358 5.97 -5.29 2.06
CA ALA A 358 5.01 -4.24 1.78
C ALA A 358 4.02 -4.04 2.94
N PHE A 359 3.54 -5.12 3.56
CA PHE A 359 2.67 -5.04 4.73
C PHE A 359 3.39 -4.43 5.94
N ARG A 360 4.62 -4.85 6.25
CA ARG A 360 5.43 -4.26 7.33
C ARG A 360 5.64 -2.76 7.15
N LEU A 361 5.82 -2.28 5.92
CA LEU A 361 5.90 -0.85 5.64
C LEU A 361 4.58 -0.12 5.94
N LYS A 362 3.43 -0.71 5.57
CA LYS A 362 2.10 -0.17 5.92
C LYS A 362 1.92 -0.10 7.45
N LEU A 363 2.36 -1.12 8.19
CA LEU A 363 2.33 -1.13 9.66
C LEU A 363 3.26 -0.06 10.26
N ALA A 364 4.46 0.10 9.71
CA ALA A 364 5.39 1.15 10.12
C ALA A 364 4.82 2.56 9.89
N ASP A 365 3.98 2.76 8.87
CA ASP A 365 3.25 4.02 8.69
C ASP A 365 2.20 4.27 9.78
N LEU A 366 1.52 3.23 10.28
CA LEU A 366 0.63 3.39 11.45
C LEU A 366 1.43 3.86 12.68
N LEU A 367 2.61 3.28 12.91
CA LEU A 367 3.51 3.72 13.98
C LEU A 367 4.00 5.16 13.76
N LEU A 368 4.30 5.55 12.51
CA LEU A 368 4.62 6.92 12.15
C LEU A 368 3.48 7.88 12.50
N PHE A 369 2.22 7.50 12.24
CA PHE A 369 1.05 8.30 12.59
C PHE A 369 0.89 8.44 14.10
N THR A 370 1.11 7.36 14.85
CA THR A 370 1.14 7.37 16.33
C THR A 370 2.11 8.43 16.84
N LEU A 371 3.31 8.49 16.28
CA LEU A 371 4.34 9.47 16.67
C LEU A 371 4.04 10.89 16.19
N SER A 372 3.45 11.04 15.00
CA SER A 372 3.22 12.33 14.36
C SER A 372 1.96 13.05 14.84
N SER A 373 1.00 12.34 15.44
CA SER A 373 -0.26 12.95 15.89
C SER A 373 -0.10 13.69 17.20
N GLN A 374 -0.74 14.86 17.30
CA GLN A 374 -0.80 15.62 18.56
C GLN A 374 -1.83 15.03 19.54
N ASN A 375 -2.74 14.18 19.03
CA ASN A 375 -3.80 13.57 19.83
C ASN A 375 -3.33 12.29 20.54
N THR A 376 -2.24 11.66 20.08
CA THR A 376 -1.68 10.48 20.76
C THR A 376 -1.07 10.89 22.10
N PRO A 377 -1.40 10.20 23.22
CA PRO A 377 -0.78 10.45 24.52
C PRO A 377 0.75 10.35 24.45
N MET A 378 1.45 11.30 25.08
CA MET A 378 2.92 11.34 25.04
C MET A 378 3.55 10.09 25.70
N THR A 379 2.93 9.57 26.76
CA THR A 379 3.37 8.33 27.42
C THR A 379 3.41 7.16 26.43
N VAL A 380 2.38 6.99 25.59
CA VAL A 380 2.34 5.95 24.56
C VAL A 380 3.53 6.10 23.60
N LYS A 381 3.85 7.33 23.16
CA LYS A 381 4.98 7.57 22.25
C LYS A 381 6.33 7.22 22.86
N VAL A 382 6.52 7.52 24.15
CA VAL A 382 7.76 7.20 24.86
C VAL A 382 7.90 5.70 25.07
N HIS A 383 6.83 5.01 25.44
CA HIS A 383 6.86 3.55 25.65
C HIS A 383 7.15 2.75 24.37
N MET A 384 7.06 3.37 23.19
CA MET A 384 7.49 2.76 21.92
C MET A 384 9.01 2.63 21.78
N ILE A 385 9.82 3.35 22.56
CA ILE A 385 11.28 3.39 22.43
C ILE A 385 11.89 1.98 22.51
N ILE A 386 11.58 1.24 23.57
CA ILE A 386 12.20 -0.08 23.82
C ILE A 386 11.71 -1.13 22.82
N PRO A 387 10.40 -1.26 22.53
CA PRO A 387 9.91 -2.17 21.50
C PRO A 387 10.47 -1.87 20.10
N LEU A 388 10.54 -0.60 19.69
CA LEU A 388 11.11 -0.23 18.39
C LEU A 388 12.61 -0.52 18.32
N LEU A 389 13.35 -0.33 19.41
CA LEU A 389 14.77 -0.70 19.49
C LEU A 389 14.96 -2.21 19.34
N LYS A 390 14.11 -3.03 19.98
CA LYS A 390 14.13 -4.49 19.81
C LYS A 390 13.80 -4.88 18.37
N LEU A 391 12.77 -4.27 17.77
CA LEU A 391 12.40 -4.50 16.38
C LEU A 391 13.56 -4.17 15.43
N ALA A 392 14.20 -3.00 15.58
CA ALA A 392 15.34 -2.60 14.77
C ALA A 392 16.51 -3.59 14.89
N LYS A 393 16.77 -4.13 16.09
CA LYS A 393 17.80 -5.15 16.32
C LYS A 393 17.51 -6.47 15.61
N VAL A 394 16.25 -6.88 15.56
CA VAL A 394 15.83 -8.09 14.84
C VAL A 394 16.00 -7.86 13.34
N GLN A 395 15.43 -6.77 12.83
CA GLN A 395 15.51 -6.42 11.40
C GLN A 395 16.94 -6.27 10.89
N LEU A 396 17.83 -5.65 11.66
CA LEU A 396 19.25 -5.51 11.28
C LEU A 396 20.04 -6.83 11.28
N LYS A 397 19.55 -7.86 11.98
CA LYS A 397 20.17 -9.20 11.93
C LYS A 397 19.74 -9.99 10.71
N GLU A 398 18.50 -9.78 10.28
CA GLU A 398 17.93 -10.39 9.07
C GLU A 398 18.49 -9.71 7.82
N ASP A 399 18.47 -8.38 7.81
CA ASP A 399 18.94 -7.55 6.71
C ASP A 399 19.52 -6.22 7.24
N SER A 400 20.85 -6.11 7.21
CA SER A 400 21.57 -4.95 7.76
C SER A 400 21.32 -3.63 7.02
N GLU A 401 20.89 -3.69 5.75
CA GLU A 401 20.64 -2.52 4.90
C GLU A 401 19.17 -2.39 4.47
N GLY A 402 18.35 -3.33 4.91
CA GLY A 402 16.94 -3.45 4.58
C GLY A 402 16.10 -2.20 4.88
N LEU A 403 15.10 -2.00 4.03
CA LEU A 403 14.17 -0.87 4.14
C LEU A 403 13.43 -0.86 5.48
N ASN A 404 13.10 -2.04 6.02
CA ASN A 404 12.41 -2.21 7.30
C ASN A 404 13.24 -1.65 8.47
N SER A 405 14.53 -2.00 8.56
CA SER A 405 15.41 -1.51 9.63
C SER A 405 15.61 0.00 9.54
N ARG A 406 15.82 0.54 8.31
CA ARG A 406 15.90 1.99 8.06
C ARG A 406 14.65 2.73 8.52
N LYS A 407 13.46 2.21 8.19
CA LYS A 407 12.17 2.80 8.60
C LYS A 407 12.01 2.78 10.13
N THR A 408 12.31 1.67 10.79
CA THR A 408 12.22 1.55 12.26
C THR A 408 13.20 2.50 12.97
N ILE A 409 14.44 2.61 12.47
CA ILE A 409 15.43 3.58 12.99
C ILE A 409 14.95 5.02 12.79
N SER A 410 14.30 5.32 11.67
CA SER A 410 13.68 6.63 11.43
C SER A 410 12.61 6.95 12.48
N LEU A 411 11.77 5.99 12.86
CA LEU A 411 10.77 6.16 13.93
C LEU A 411 11.44 6.48 15.28
N LEU A 412 12.52 5.78 15.64
CA LEU A 412 13.31 6.08 16.85
C LEU A 412 13.88 7.51 16.83
N ASN A 413 14.41 7.93 15.68
CA ASN A 413 14.94 9.28 15.50
C ASN A 413 13.85 10.37 15.57
N ILE A 414 12.63 10.07 15.14
CA ILE A 414 11.48 10.96 15.31
C ILE A 414 11.18 11.14 16.80
N ILE A 415 11.12 10.04 17.58
CA ILE A 415 10.87 10.10 19.03
C ILE A 415 11.90 11.01 19.72
N ALA A 416 13.18 10.85 19.40
CA ALA A 416 14.26 11.65 19.99
C ALA A 416 14.13 13.17 19.72
N ARG A 417 13.34 13.58 18.72
CA ARG A 417 13.09 14.98 18.35
C ARG A 417 11.74 15.51 18.84
N LEU A 418 10.92 14.68 19.47
CA LEU A 418 9.65 15.12 20.03
C LEU A 418 9.87 16.10 21.19
N LYS A 419 8.80 16.85 21.52
CA LYS A 419 8.80 17.66 22.74
C LYS A 419 8.97 16.73 23.95
N LYS A 420 9.85 17.11 24.88
CA LYS A 420 10.13 16.33 26.09
C LYS A 420 8.83 16.04 26.87
N ALA A 421 8.69 14.78 27.29
CA ALA A 421 7.61 14.34 28.16
C ALA A 421 7.99 14.62 29.62
N HIS A 422 6.99 14.90 30.46
CA HIS A 422 7.19 14.81 31.90
C HIS A 422 6.79 13.41 32.33
N LEU A 423 7.77 12.62 32.75
CA LEU A 423 7.58 11.28 33.29
C LEU A 423 7.98 11.26 34.77
N PRO A 424 7.41 10.37 35.59
CA PRO A 424 7.91 10.10 36.93
C PRO A 424 9.39 9.70 36.94
N ASP A 425 10.15 10.13 37.94
CA ASP A 425 11.60 9.89 38.03
C ASP A 425 11.96 8.38 38.00
N ASP A 426 11.11 7.54 38.61
CA ASP A 426 11.25 6.09 38.59
C ASP A 426 11.05 5.50 37.19
N GLU A 427 10.03 5.95 36.45
CA GLU A 427 9.82 5.55 35.06
C GLU A 427 10.97 5.98 34.15
N VAL A 428 11.55 7.17 34.39
CA VAL A 428 12.73 7.66 33.64
C VAL A 428 13.93 6.75 33.87
N VAL A 429 14.22 6.40 35.13
CA VAL A 429 15.33 5.51 35.48
C VAL A 429 15.13 4.12 34.87
N ASP A 430 13.93 3.55 34.99
CA ASP A 430 13.61 2.25 34.43
C ASP A 430 13.73 2.22 32.90
N LEU A 431 13.34 3.31 32.23
CA LEU A 431 13.46 3.44 30.78
C LEU A 431 14.92 3.58 30.34
N LEU A 432 15.74 4.34 31.07
CA LEU A 432 17.18 4.46 30.81
C LEU A 432 17.91 3.13 31.02
N ASP A 433 17.60 2.40 32.10
CA ASP A 433 18.19 1.08 32.36
C ASP A 433 17.83 0.08 31.26
N GLN A 434 16.58 0.10 30.79
CA GLN A 434 16.16 -0.72 29.65
C GLN A 434 16.85 -0.28 28.35
N LEU A 435 17.01 1.01 28.11
CA LEU A 435 17.69 1.53 26.92
C LEU A 435 19.17 1.12 26.91
N ILE A 436 19.86 1.21 28.04
CA ILE A 436 21.26 0.77 28.19
C ILE A 436 21.36 -0.74 27.95
N LYS A 437 20.48 -1.53 28.56
CA LYS A 437 20.47 -2.98 28.40
C LYS A 437 20.24 -3.39 26.96
N GLU A 438 19.29 -2.77 26.27
CA GLU A 438 18.97 -3.09 24.88
C GLU A 438 19.98 -2.49 23.89
N GLY A 439 20.59 -1.35 24.22
CA GLY A 439 21.64 -0.70 23.43
C GLY A 439 23.02 -1.35 23.56
N ALA A 440 23.24 -2.20 24.56
CA ALA A 440 24.49 -2.91 24.73
C ALA A 440 24.77 -3.86 23.56
N GLY A 441 26.00 -3.81 23.02
CA GLY A 441 26.45 -4.70 21.95
C GLY A 441 25.95 -4.32 20.54
N LEU A 442 25.37 -3.14 20.36
CA LEU A 442 25.04 -2.63 19.03
C LEU A 442 26.31 -2.29 18.24
N SER A 443 26.36 -2.76 17.00
CA SER A 443 27.44 -2.47 16.03
C SER A 443 27.02 -1.49 14.93
N ASN A 444 25.72 -1.43 14.60
CA ASN A 444 25.22 -0.55 13.54
C ASN A 444 25.31 0.93 13.98
N PRO A 445 26.08 1.77 13.26
CA PRO A 445 26.35 3.14 13.69
C PRO A 445 25.08 4.02 13.73
N THR A 446 24.14 3.78 12.82
CA THR A 446 22.88 4.55 12.74
C THR A 446 22.00 4.26 13.95
N LEU A 447 21.87 2.98 14.34
CA LEU A 447 21.11 2.59 15.52
C LEU A 447 21.79 3.05 16.82
N VAL A 448 23.13 2.97 16.90
CA VAL A 448 23.90 3.53 18.04
C VAL A 448 23.65 5.04 18.20
N SER A 449 23.67 5.78 17.09
CA SER A 449 23.37 7.22 17.08
C SER A 449 21.93 7.52 17.54
N ALA A 450 20.96 6.72 17.11
CA ALA A 450 19.57 6.83 17.55
C ALA A 450 19.44 6.58 19.06
N VAL A 451 20.08 5.52 19.60
CA VAL A 451 20.10 5.23 21.05
C VAL A 451 20.72 6.36 21.86
N ALA A 452 21.85 6.92 21.40
CA ALA A 452 22.47 8.07 22.06
C ALA A 452 21.56 9.30 22.08
N SER A 453 20.86 9.56 20.97
CA SER A 453 19.89 10.66 20.88
C SER A 453 18.70 10.45 21.81
N LEU A 454 18.22 9.21 21.92
CA LEU A 454 17.13 8.83 22.83
C LEU A 454 17.54 8.96 24.30
N SER A 455 18.77 8.60 24.65
CA SER A 455 19.31 8.80 26.00
C SER A 455 19.41 10.28 26.41
N SER A 456 19.50 11.21 25.45
CA SER A 456 19.46 12.66 25.74
C SER A 456 18.04 13.22 25.73
N PHE A 457 17.11 12.53 25.07
CA PHE A 457 15.70 12.89 25.03
C PHE A 457 15.02 12.57 26.36
N ILE A 458 15.21 11.33 26.83
CA ILE A 458 14.86 10.87 28.18
C ILE A 458 15.64 11.72 29.19
#